data_AF-A0A4S4DM89-F1
#
_entry.id   AF-A0A4S4DM89-F1
#
_cell.length_a   1.000
_cell.length_b   1.000
_cell.length_c   1.000
_cell.angle_alpha   90.00
_cell.angle_beta   90.00
_cell.angle_gamma   90.00
#
_symmetry.space_group_name_H-M   'P 1'
#
loop_
_entity.id
_entity.type
_entity.pdbx_description
1 polymer ?
#
loop_
_entity_poly.entity_id
_entity_poly.type
_entity_poly.pdbx_seq_one_letter_code
_entity_poly.pdbx_strand_id
1 'polypeptide(L)'
;MIKLVPIDFQNRPDWYKEKVPSLEHNNEIRGVSLDLLKYIDSYFEGPALYPDDPTKREFAEELLSYTNTFNLAVITSLKEGSENEISTAFDYLESALFKFTDGPFFLGRHSICSIHRKILSLIAGCKEI
;
A
#
# COMPACT_ATOMS: atom_id res chain seq x y z
N MET A 1 14.87 -14.98 -5.80
CA MET A 1 13.73 -14.98 -6.75
C MET A 1 12.44 -15.07 -5.97
N ILE A 2 11.51 -14.12 -6.16
CA ILE A 2 10.19 -14.15 -5.49
C ILE A 2 9.23 -14.99 -6.33
N LYS A 3 8.51 -15.91 -5.70
CA LYS A 3 7.47 -16.72 -6.34
C LYS A 3 6.10 -16.30 -5.83
N LEU A 4 5.17 -16.06 -6.75
CA LEU A 4 3.79 -15.71 -6.41
C LEU A 4 2.98 -16.99 -6.17
N VAL A 5 2.26 -17.02 -5.04
CA VAL A 5 1.30 -18.07 -4.71
C VAL A 5 -0.06 -17.38 -4.50
N PRO A 6 -0.99 -17.46 -5.47
CA PRO A 6 -2.30 -16.85 -5.31
C PRO A 6 -3.12 -17.62 -4.26
N ILE A 7 -3.81 -16.88 -3.39
CA ILE A 7 -4.75 -17.42 -2.40
C ILE A 7 -6.15 -16.92 -2.78
N ASP A 8 -7.05 -17.87 -3.00
CA ASP A 8 -8.48 -17.58 -3.11
C ASP A 8 -9.03 -17.25 -1.72
N PHE A 9 -9.68 -16.10 -1.58
CA PHE A 9 -10.28 -15.67 -0.31
C PHE A 9 -11.61 -16.35 -0.01
N GLN A 10 -12.40 -16.66 -1.05
CA GLN A 10 -13.69 -17.35 -0.90
C GLN A 10 -13.47 -18.85 -0.65
N ASN A 11 -12.42 -19.40 -1.25
CA ASN A 11 -12.04 -20.81 -1.10
C ASN A 11 -10.60 -20.94 -0.57
N ARG A 12 -10.38 -20.45 0.66
CA ARG A 12 -9.05 -20.47 1.28
C ARG A 12 -8.64 -21.93 1.58
N PRO A 13 -7.44 -22.36 1.18
CA PRO A 13 -6.97 -23.70 1.50
C PRO A 13 -6.69 -23.85 3.00
N ASP A 14 -7.04 -25.02 3.56
CA ASP A 14 -6.92 -25.31 5.01
C ASP A 14 -5.49 -25.21 5.56
N TRP A 15 -4.48 -25.40 4.70
CA TRP A 15 -3.07 -25.30 5.09
C TRP A 15 -2.60 -23.85 5.26
N TYR A 16 -3.31 -22.86 4.70
CA TYR A 16 -2.91 -21.46 4.75
C TYR A 16 -3.68 -20.71 5.84
N LYS A 17 -3.03 -20.51 7.00
CA LYS A 17 -3.64 -19.88 8.18
C LYS A 17 -3.38 -18.37 8.29
N GLU A 18 -2.50 -17.85 7.45
CA GLU A 18 -2.04 -16.48 7.52
C GLU A 18 -2.99 -15.49 6.84
N LYS A 19 -2.78 -14.20 7.10
CA LYS A 19 -3.42 -13.13 6.32
C LYS A 19 -2.55 -12.81 5.11
N VAL A 20 -3.16 -12.59 3.96
CA VAL A 20 -2.43 -12.03 2.81
C VAL A 20 -2.36 -10.50 2.89
N PRO A 21 -1.32 -9.88 2.33
CA PRO A 21 -0.12 -10.52 1.80
C PRO A 21 0.75 -11.08 2.94
N SER A 22 1.41 -12.21 2.67
CA SER A 22 2.45 -12.78 3.51
C SER A 22 3.66 -13.13 2.65
N LEU A 23 4.85 -13.13 3.25
CA LEU A 23 6.10 -13.52 2.61
C LEU A 23 6.79 -14.56 3.47
N GLU A 24 7.07 -15.71 2.87
CA GLU A 24 7.95 -16.72 3.44
C GLU A 24 9.37 -16.53 2.88
N HIS A 25 10.32 -16.22 3.76
CA HIS A 25 11.74 -16.10 3.41
C HIS A 25 12.59 -16.58 4.58
N ASN A 26 13.61 -17.40 4.31
CA ASN A 26 14.47 -18.01 5.34
C ASN A 26 13.67 -18.77 6.42
N ASN A 27 12.65 -19.53 6.01
CA ASN A 27 11.74 -20.30 6.88
C ASN A 27 10.95 -19.44 7.89
N GLU A 28 10.89 -18.13 7.69
CA GLU A 28 10.09 -17.21 8.49
C GLU A 28 8.98 -16.61 7.65
N ILE A 29 7.76 -16.69 8.17
CA ILE A 29 6.60 -16.05 7.56
C ILE A 29 6.43 -14.66 8.17
N ARG A 30 6.34 -13.65 7.30
CA ARG A 30 6.06 -12.27 7.67
C ARG A 30 4.70 -11.85 7.09
N GLY A 31 3.85 -11.29 7.94
CA GLY A 31 2.63 -10.58 7.53
C GLY A 31 2.82 -9.06 7.62
N VAL A 32 1.83 -8.30 7.15
CA VAL A 32 1.77 -6.82 7.12
C VAL A 32 2.37 -6.21 5.84
N SER A 33 1.51 -5.67 4.98
CA SER A 33 1.89 -5.16 3.65
C SER A 33 2.94 -4.05 3.66
N LEU A 34 2.95 -3.18 4.68
CA LEU A 34 3.95 -2.12 4.83
C LEU A 34 5.33 -2.67 5.21
N ASP A 35 5.36 -3.55 6.21
CA ASP A 35 6.60 -4.16 6.70
C ASP A 35 7.23 -5.05 5.61
N LEU A 36 6.39 -5.75 4.83
CA LEU A 36 6.84 -6.53 3.68
C LEU A 36 7.51 -5.68 2.61
N LEU A 37 7.02 -4.48 2.33
CA LEU A 37 7.65 -3.59 1.35
C LEU A 37 9.04 -3.14 1.81
N LYS A 38 9.18 -2.74 3.08
CA LYS A 38 10.47 -2.38 3.69
C LYS A 38 11.44 -3.56 3.68
N TYR A 39 10.94 -4.75 3.98
CA TYR A 39 11.73 -5.98 3.94
C TYR A 39 12.21 -6.32 2.53
N ILE A 40 11.32 -6.24 1.52
CA ILE A 40 11.70 -6.54 0.13
C ILE A 40 12.79 -5.56 -0.34
N ASP A 41 12.62 -4.26 -0.08
CA ASP A 41 13.59 -3.22 -0.45
C ASP A 41 14.98 -3.43 0.19
N SER A 42 15.03 -4.02 1.39
CA SER A 42 16.27 -4.21 2.15
C SER A 42 17.00 -5.54 1.84
N TYR A 43 16.27 -6.58 1.43
CA TYR A 43 16.79 -7.95 1.32
C TYR A 43 16.81 -8.51 -0.10
N PHE A 44 16.17 -7.84 -1.05
CA PHE A 44 16.12 -8.25 -2.45
C PHE A 44 16.74 -7.19 -3.33
N GLU A 45 17.49 -7.62 -4.34
CA GLU A 45 18.05 -6.73 -5.34
C GLU A 45 16.94 -6.12 -6.23
N GLY A 46 17.12 -4.86 -6.61
CA GLY A 46 16.20 -4.16 -7.49
C GLY A 46 16.34 -2.64 -7.39
N PRO A 47 15.53 -1.89 -8.15
CA PRO A 47 15.44 -0.45 -7.98
C PRO A 47 14.93 -0.12 -6.57
N ALA A 48 15.59 0.83 -5.90
CA ALA A 48 15.19 1.28 -4.58
C ALA A 48 13.74 1.78 -4.58
N LEU A 49 12.96 1.34 -3.59
CA LEU A 49 11.58 1.74 -3.41
C LEU A 49 11.47 3.00 -2.53
N TYR A 50 12.46 3.25 -1.67
CA TYR A 50 12.56 4.47 -0.89
C TYR A 50 13.42 5.54 -1.58
N PRO A 51 13.03 6.83 -1.49
CA PRO A 51 13.90 7.91 -1.91
C PRO A 51 15.07 8.09 -0.92
N ASP A 52 16.25 8.43 -1.45
CA ASP A 52 17.41 8.82 -0.65
C ASP A 52 17.22 10.19 0.03
N ASP A 53 16.42 11.06 -0.60
CA ASP A 53 16.13 12.40 -0.12
C ASP A 53 15.35 12.35 1.23
N PRO A 54 15.91 12.93 2.31
CA PRO A 54 15.28 12.88 3.63
C PRO A 54 13.87 13.49 3.67
N THR A 55 13.64 14.59 2.95
CA THR A 55 12.34 15.28 2.91
C THR A 55 11.29 14.43 2.20
N LYS A 56 11.67 13.76 1.10
CA LYS A 56 10.79 12.81 0.40
C LYS A 56 10.51 11.58 1.25
N ARG A 57 11.47 11.12 2.06
CA ARG A 57 11.28 9.99 2.97
C ARG A 57 10.32 10.32 4.11
N GLU A 58 10.46 11.49 4.73
CA GLU A 58 9.51 11.95 5.76
C GLU A 58 8.10 12.06 5.19
N PHE A 59 7.94 12.65 4.01
CA PHE A 59 6.64 12.73 3.36
C PHE A 59 6.08 11.36 2.96
N ALA A 60 6.94 10.42 2.58
CA ALA A 60 6.53 9.05 2.30
C ALA A 60 5.89 8.41 3.55
N GLU A 61 6.52 8.53 4.72
CA GLU A 61 5.97 8.00 5.98
C GLU A 61 4.66 8.71 6.37
N GLU A 62 4.55 10.02 6.14
CA GLU A 62 3.29 10.77 6.31
C GLU A 62 2.15 10.16 5.46
N LEU A 63 2.39 9.96 4.16
CA LEU A 63 1.42 9.36 3.23
C LEU A 63 1.07 7.91 3.59
N LEU A 64 2.06 7.12 4.00
CA LEU A 64 1.82 5.74 4.44
C LEU A 64 0.96 5.72 5.71
N SER A 65 1.17 6.64 6.65
CA SER A 65 0.33 6.77 7.85
C SER A 65 -1.10 7.19 7.52
N TYR A 66 -1.29 8.07 6.53
CA TYR A 66 -2.60 8.54 6.08
C TYR A 66 -3.44 7.44 5.38
N THR A 67 -2.79 6.39 4.91
CA THR A 67 -3.43 5.33 4.13
C THR A 67 -4.61 4.66 4.85
N ASN A 68 -4.51 4.47 6.17
CA ASN A 68 -5.61 3.92 6.96
C ASN A 68 -6.83 4.86 6.98
N THR A 69 -6.60 6.16 7.15
CA THR A 69 -7.66 7.19 7.12
C THR A 69 -8.35 7.22 5.76
N PHE A 70 -7.57 7.25 4.67
CA PHE A 70 -8.11 7.24 3.31
C PHE A 70 -8.97 5.99 3.04
N ASN A 71 -8.48 4.81 3.42
CA ASN A 71 -9.23 3.56 3.26
C ASN A 71 -10.56 3.56 4.00
N LEU A 72 -10.56 4.05 5.25
CA LEU A 72 -11.78 4.11 6.04
C LEU A 72 -12.79 5.04 5.38
N ALA A 73 -12.37 6.23 4.94
CA ALA A 73 -13.25 7.16 4.23
C ALA A 73 -13.85 6.53 2.96
N VAL A 74 -13.04 5.82 2.16
CA VAL A 74 -13.53 5.12 0.96
C VAL A 74 -14.52 4.00 1.31
N ILE A 75 -14.20 3.15 2.27
CA ILE A 75 -15.06 2.02 2.67
C ILE A 75 -16.38 2.51 3.26
N THR A 76 -16.35 3.53 4.12
CA THR A 76 -17.55 4.14 4.70
C THR A 76 -18.42 4.74 3.60
N SER A 77 -17.82 5.48 2.67
CA SER A 77 -18.57 6.06 1.54
C SER A 77 -19.24 5.00 0.67
N LEU A 78 -18.54 3.91 0.35
CA LEU A 78 -19.10 2.80 -0.43
C LEU A 78 -20.27 2.08 0.28
N LYS A 79 -20.22 1.98 1.62
CA LYS A 79 -21.24 1.27 2.41
C LYS A 79 -22.44 2.13 2.79
N GLU A 80 -22.18 3.38 3.15
CA GLU A 80 -23.15 4.25 3.84
C GLU A 80 -23.52 5.49 3.01
N GLY A 81 -22.86 5.70 1.86
CA GLY A 81 -23.14 6.81 0.95
C GLY A 81 -22.71 8.18 1.48
N SER A 82 -21.77 8.24 2.44
CA SER A 82 -21.25 9.52 2.93
C SER A 82 -20.24 10.12 1.93
N GLU A 83 -20.60 11.24 1.32
CA GLU A 83 -19.76 11.90 0.28
C GLU A 83 -18.71 12.85 0.88
N ASN A 84 -18.95 13.40 2.07
CA ASN A 84 -18.12 14.47 2.63
C ASN A 84 -16.72 14.00 3.07
N GLU A 85 -16.64 12.80 3.66
CA GLU A 85 -15.37 12.24 4.15
C GLU A 85 -14.46 11.79 3.01
N ILE A 86 -15.04 11.20 1.97
CA ILE A 86 -14.29 10.75 0.79
C ILE A 86 -13.78 11.94 -0.02
N SER A 87 -14.57 13.02 -0.17
CA SER A 87 -14.13 14.25 -0.84
C SER A 87 -12.90 14.84 -0.14
N THR A 88 -12.98 15.03 1.17
CA THR A 88 -11.86 15.55 1.98
C THR A 88 -10.61 14.68 1.83
N ALA A 89 -10.78 13.37 1.73
CA ALA A 89 -9.67 12.44 1.58
C ALA A 89 -9.00 12.52 0.20
N PHE A 90 -9.79 12.74 -0.86
CA PHE A 90 -9.26 12.99 -2.20
C PHE A 90 -8.59 14.37 -2.32
N ASP A 91 -9.14 15.41 -1.70
CA ASP A 91 -8.54 16.76 -1.68
C ASP A 91 -7.14 16.75 -1.03
N TYR A 92 -6.96 15.96 0.03
CA TYR A 92 -5.65 15.74 0.63
C TYR A 92 -4.68 15.05 -0.34
N LEU A 93 -5.12 13.99 -1.04
CA LEU A 93 -4.27 13.31 -2.03
C LEU A 93 -3.92 14.22 -3.21
N GLU A 94 -4.84 15.05 -3.68
CA GLU A 94 -4.59 16.03 -4.73
C GLU A 94 -3.54 17.05 -4.27
N SER A 95 -3.70 17.61 -3.07
CA SER A 95 -2.71 18.51 -2.47
C SER A 95 -1.35 17.84 -2.31
N ALA A 96 -1.32 16.57 -1.91
CA ALA A 96 -0.10 15.78 -1.78
C ALA A 96 0.63 15.55 -3.11
N LEU A 97 -0.10 15.38 -4.22
CA LEU A 97 0.49 15.23 -5.55
C LEU A 97 1.23 16.49 -6.01
N PHE A 98 0.77 17.68 -5.60
CA PHE A 98 1.41 18.95 -5.97
C PHE A 98 2.64 19.30 -5.13
N LYS A 99 2.97 18.52 -4.07
CA LYS A 99 4.10 18.83 -3.18
C LYS A 99 5.47 18.75 -3.86
N PHE A 100 5.64 17.82 -4.79
CA PHE A 100 6.88 17.62 -5.54
C PHE A 100 6.61 17.74 -7.04
N THR A 101 7.28 18.68 -7.70
CA THR A 101 7.06 19.00 -9.13
C THR A 101 8.00 18.25 -10.08
N ASP A 102 8.89 17.41 -9.55
CA ASP A 102 9.88 16.65 -10.33
C ASP A 102 9.33 15.36 -10.94
N GLY A 103 8.00 15.23 -11.02
CA GLY A 103 7.29 14.26 -11.85
C GLY A 103 5.88 13.95 -11.35
N PRO A 104 5.17 12.99 -11.96
CA PRO A 104 3.73 12.79 -11.77
C PRO A 104 3.35 11.92 -10.56
N PHE A 105 4.33 11.55 -9.72
CA PHE A 105 4.11 10.70 -8.54
C PHE A 105 4.18 11.53 -7.25
N PHE A 106 3.63 11.00 -6.15
CA PHE A 106 3.65 11.65 -4.83
C PHE A 106 5.03 12.08 -4.35
N LEU A 107 6.11 11.41 -4.78
CA LEU A 107 7.50 11.75 -4.45
C LEU A 107 8.29 12.24 -5.69
N GLY A 108 7.59 12.74 -6.72
CA GLY A 108 8.13 13.11 -8.02
C GLY A 108 8.47 11.91 -8.93
N ARG A 109 9.04 10.85 -8.37
CA ARG A 109 9.39 9.61 -9.08
C ARG A 109 8.68 8.38 -8.50
N HIS A 110 8.70 7.27 -9.24
CA HIS A 110 8.08 6.01 -8.81
C HIS A 110 8.71 5.55 -7.48
N SER A 111 7.88 5.19 -6.50
CA SER A 111 8.31 4.92 -5.12
C SER A 111 7.35 3.99 -4.38
N ILE A 112 7.72 3.59 -3.17
CA ILE A 112 6.93 2.75 -2.27
C ILE A 112 5.48 3.24 -2.07
N CYS A 113 5.25 4.55 -1.95
CA CYS A 113 3.90 5.12 -1.80
C CYS A 113 3.02 4.79 -3.01
N SER A 114 3.60 4.79 -4.21
CA SER A 114 2.89 4.43 -5.45
C SER A 114 2.53 2.93 -5.49
N ILE A 115 3.39 2.08 -4.94
CA ILE A 115 3.20 0.62 -4.91
C ILE A 115 2.20 0.23 -3.82
N HIS A 116 2.28 0.85 -2.64
CA HIS A 116 1.42 0.56 -1.51
C HIS A 116 -0.07 0.76 -1.85
N ARG A 117 -0.41 1.85 -2.55
CA ARG A 117 -1.79 2.10 -3.01
C ARG A 117 -2.29 0.98 -3.94
N LYS A 118 -1.42 0.43 -4.78
CA LYS A 118 -1.77 -0.68 -5.69
C LYS A 118 -2.01 -1.97 -4.92
N ILE A 119 -1.15 -2.30 -3.96
CA ILE A 119 -1.32 -3.48 -3.08
C ILE A 119 -2.63 -3.39 -2.28
N LEU A 120 -2.94 -2.21 -1.76
CA LEU A 120 -4.14 -1.97 -0.98
C LEU A 120 -5.42 -2.03 -1.82
N SER A 121 -5.38 -1.50 -3.05
CA SER A 121 -6.48 -1.62 -4.02
C SER A 121 -6.73 -3.07 -4.43
N LEU A 122 -5.68 -3.90 -4.55
CA LEU A 122 -5.83 -5.35 -4.74
C LEU A 122 -6.47 -6.04 -3.53
N ILE A 123 -6.14 -5.63 -2.30
CA ILE A 123 -6.74 -6.19 -1.08
C ILE A 123 -8.19 -5.74 -0.89
N ALA A 124 -8.50 -4.47 -1.20
CA ALA A 124 -9.85 -3.92 -1.12
C ALA A 124 -10.77 -4.50 -2.21
N GLY A 125 -10.26 -4.69 -3.42
CA GLY A 125 -11.00 -5.35 -4.51
C GLY A 125 -11.30 -6.83 -4.27
N CYS A 126 -10.59 -7.49 -3.34
CA CYS A 126 -10.89 -8.88 -2.94
C CYS A 126 -11.94 -8.99 -1.81
N LYS A 127 -12.49 -7.89 -1.30
CA LYS A 127 -13.59 -7.91 -0.31
C LYS A 127 -14.97 -7.69 -0.91
N GLU A 128 -15.07 -7.40 -2.20
CA GLU A 128 -16.34 -7.31 -2.92
C GLU A 128 -16.30 -8.11 -4.21
N ILE A 129 -16.36 -9.44 -4.06
CA ILE A 129 -17.25 -10.37 -4.78
C ILE A 129 -17.58 -11.50 -3.79
#